data_AF-W9ZQZ1-F1
#
_entry.id   AF-W9ZQZ1-F1
#
_cell.length_a   1.000
_cell.length_b   1.000
_cell.length_c   1.000
_cell.angle_alpha   90.00
_cell.angle_beta   90.00
_cell.angle_gamma   90.00
#
_symmetry.space_group_name_H-M   'P 1'
#
loop_
_entity.id
_entity.type
_entity.pdbx_description
1 polymer ?
#
loop_
_entity_poly.entity_id
_entity_poly.type
_entity_poly.pdbx_seq_one_letter_code
_entity_poly.pdbx_strand_id
1 'polypeptide(L)'
;MSSHRHRRESNDPRSRDSRPNGPRPMEPRPSGPRTMDPRSNEPRPMDNQPQPGASGERGPREIGNDRFNEELARVRLELEKIYIQKAKEVEEVKEMNQRIDRLKHDRRSKKTIEKAKEELRKMVDTMERTILMVEQTRQEEEDIVVQRWRFQQGR
;
A
#
# COMPACT_ATOMS: atom_id res chain seq x y z
N MET A 1 -24.61 -59.64 33.23
CA MET A 1 -25.73 -58.82 33.75
C MET A 1 -26.39 -58.13 32.56
N SER A 2 -27.63 -58.54 32.26
CA SER A 2 -28.50 -57.88 31.28
C SER A 2 -28.93 -56.50 31.77
N SER A 3 -29.10 -55.55 30.85
CA SER A 3 -30.32 -54.74 30.77
C SER A 3 -30.41 -54.00 29.44
N HIS A 4 -31.30 -54.52 28.58
CA HIS A 4 -32.01 -53.77 27.57
C HIS A 4 -32.81 -52.62 28.22
N ARG A 5 -32.89 -51.47 27.53
CA ARG A 5 -34.17 -50.80 27.26
C ARG A 5 -34.05 -49.83 26.09
N HIS A 6 -34.76 -50.18 25.04
CA HIS A 6 -35.16 -49.37 23.90
C HIS A 6 -35.94 -48.11 24.33
N ARG A 7 -35.84 -47.02 23.56
CA ARG A 7 -37.04 -46.38 22.96
C ARG A 7 -36.72 -45.34 21.86
N ARG A 8 -37.06 -45.74 20.64
CA ARG A 8 -37.70 -44.98 19.53
C ARG A 8 -36.96 -43.83 18.85
N GLU A 9 -36.40 -44.21 17.71
CA GLU A 9 -36.52 -43.54 16.41
C GLU A 9 -37.97 -43.13 16.06
N SER A 10 -38.09 -42.02 15.34
CA SER A 10 -39.16 -41.72 14.36
C SER A 10 -38.61 -40.61 13.46
N ASN A 11 -38.04 -40.96 12.29
CA ASN A 11 -38.70 -41.11 10.99
C ASN A 11 -39.12 -39.77 10.34
N ASP A 12 -38.32 -39.39 9.34
CA ASP A 12 -38.63 -38.61 8.13
C ASP A 12 -40.04 -38.94 7.55
N PRO A 13 -40.69 -38.03 6.79
CA PRO A 13 -40.46 -38.14 5.34
C PRO A 13 -40.59 -36.85 4.51
N ARG A 14 -39.76 -36.82 3.46
CA ARG A 14 -40.06 -36.34 2.10
C ARG A 14 -41.56 -36.36 1.76
N SER A 15 -42.10 -35.23 1.29
CA SER A 15 -43.33 -35.22 0.51
C SER A 15 -43.06 -34.60 -0.87
N ARG A 16 -43.02 -35.47 -1.87
CA ARG A 16 -43.26 -35.17 -3.28
C ARG A 16 -44.74 -35.44 -3.52
N ASP A 17 -45.47 -34.46 -4.03
CA ASP A 17 -46.69 -34.61 -4.81
C ASP A 17 -46.94 -33.26 -5.52
N SER A 18 -47.38 -33.10 -6.76
CA SER A 18 -47.48 -33.91 -7.97
C SER A 18 -47.83 -32.87 -9.08
N ARG A 19 -47.21 -32.95 -10.28
CA ARG A 19 -47.54 -32.17 -11.52
C ARG A 19 -48.95 -32.56 -12.05
N PRO A 20 -49.53 -32.07 -13.20
CA PRO A 20 -49.06 -31.19 -14.30
C PRO A 20 -50.14 -30.16 -14.82
N ASN A 21 -49.80 -29.32 -15.83
CA ASN A 21 -50.57 -29.11 -17.09
C ASN A 21 -50.38 -27.73 -17.77
N GLY A 22 -49.49 -27.71 -18.79
CA GLY A 22 -49.64 -26.97 -20.07
C GLY A 22 -49.41 -25.45 -20.12
N PRO A 23 -49.21 -24.86 -21.32
CA PRO A 23 -48.38 -25.28 -22.46
C PRO A 23 -47.04 -24.48 -22.53
N ARG A 24 -46.16 -24.93 -23.43
CA ARG A 24 -44.82 -24.39 -23.76
C ARG A 24 -44.90 -23.10 -24.62
N PRO A 25 -43.77 -22.39 -24.87
CA PRO A 25 -43.71 -20.94 -25.04
C PRO A 25 -44.13 -20.48 -26.44
N MET A 26 -44.68 -19.26 -26.51
CA MET A 26 -44.84 -18.49 -27.73
C MET A 26 -43.91 -17.28 -27.65
N GLU A 27 -42.87 -17.25 -28.48
CA GLU A 27 -42.36 -15.97 -28.99
C GLU A 27 -43.23 -15.57 -30.18
N PRO A 28 -43.62 -14.30 -30.29
CA PRO A 28 -43.05 -13.52 -31.39
C PRO A 28 -42.82 -12.03 -31.05
N ARG A 29 -41.55 -11.62 -31.18
CA ARG A 29 -41.01 -10.47 -31.96
C ARG A 29 -41.49 -9.01 -31.70
N PRO A 30 -40.71 -8.01 -32.17
CA PRO A 30 -40.32 -6.82 -31.39
C PRO A 30 -41.23 -5.61 -31.63
N SER A 31 -41.30 -4.74 -30.64
CA SER A 31 -41.75 -3.34 -30.77
C SER A 31 -41.16 -2.53 -29.61
N GLY A 32 -40.15 -1.69 -29.87
CA GLY A 32 -39.77 -0.61 -28.94
C GLY A 32 -40.81 0.52 -28.97
N PRO A 33 -40.53 1.73 -28.45
CA PRO A 33 -39.49 2.14 -27.50
C PRO A 33 -40.09 2.83 -26.25
N ARG A 34 -39.32 2.95 -25.16
CA ARG A 34 -39.13 4.19 -24.38
C ARG A 34 -38.24 3.91 -23.17
N THR A 35 -37.04 4.43 -23.27
CA THR A 35 -36.05 4.59 -22.21
C THR A 35 -36.65 5.35 -21.03
N MET A 36 -36.62 4.73 -19.85
CA MET A 36 -36.54 5.43 -18.58
C MET A 36 -35.62 4.59 -17.70
N ASP A 37 -34.31 4.78 -17.87
CA ASP A 37 -33.37 4.25 -16.90
C ASP A 37 -33.62 4.94 -15.54
N PRO A 38 -33.61 4.17 -14.43
CA PRO A 38 -33.73 4.75 -13.10
C PRO A 38 -32.58 5.74 -12.93
N ARG A 39 -32.87 6.93 -12.39
CA ARG A 39 -31.83 7.89 -11.98
C ARG A 39 -30.87 7.18 -11.02
N SER A 40 -29.75 6.71 -11.56
CA SER A 40 -28.60 6.31 -10.77
C SER A 40 -28.13 7.57 -10.06
N ASN A 41 -28.36 7.62 -8.75
CA ASN A 41 -27.87 8.69 -7.88
C ASN A 41 -26.40 8.41 -7.53
N GLU A 42 -25.60 8.07 -8.55
CA GLU A 42 -24.16 7.95 -8.42
C GLU A 42 -23.55 9.35 -8.42
N PRO A 43 -22.60 9.64 -7.50
CA PRO A 43 -21.87 10.89 -7.54
C PRO A 43 -21.19 10.98 -8.91
N ARG A 44 -21.46 12.06 -9.65
CA ARG A 44 -20.80 12.32 -10.94
C ARG A 44 -19.30 12.14 -10.75
N PRO A 45 -18.61 11.32 -11.57
CA PRO A 45 -17.19 11.48 -11.73
C PRO A 45 -16.99 12.94 -12.16
N MET A 46 -16.17 13.69 -11.43
CA MET A 46 -15.68 14.97 -11.92
C MET A 46 -15.12 14.71 -13.33
N ASP A 47 -15.72 15.35 -14.33
CA ASP A 47 -15.24 15.38 -15.71
C ASP A 47 -13.83 15.98 -15.72
N ASN A 48 -12.84 15.11 -15.49
CA ASN A 48 -11.45 15.31 -15.89
C ASN A 48 -11.15 14.39 -17.08
N GLN A 49 -12.13 14.13 -17.95
CA GLN A 49 -11.83 13.60 -19.28
C GLN A 49 -11.09 14.70 -20.05
N PRO A 50 -9.84 14.46 -20.50
CA PRO A 50 -9.23 15.36 -21.47
C PRO A 50 -10.12 15.31 -22.72
N GLN A 51 -10.62 16.45 -23.18
CA GLN A 51 -11.38 16.48 -24.43
C GLN A 51 -10.49 15.90 -25.54
N PRO A 52 -10.93 14.83 -26.24
CA PRO A 52 -10.20 14.29 -27.37
C PRO A 52 -10.38 15.27 -28.54
N GLY A 53 -9.50 16.27 -28.59
CA GLY A 53 -9.60 17.39 -29.52
C GLY A 53 -8.82 18.63 -29.09
N ALA A 54 -8.41 18.73 -27.82
CA ALA A 54 -7.42 19.72 -27.42
C ALA A 54 -6.02 19.26 -27.82
N SER A 55 -5.70 19.37 -29.11
CA SER A 55 -4.33 19.60 -29.55
C SER A 55 -3.92 21.02 -29.13
N GLY A 56 -4.01 21.30 -27.83
CA GLY A 56 -3.59 22.55 -27.22
C GLY A 56 -2.15 22.38 -26.79
N GLU A 57 -1.27 23.25 -27.26
CA GLU A 57 0.09 23.34 -26.74
C GLU A 57 0.05 23.36 -25.22
N ARG A 58 0.78 22.43 -24.60
CA ARG A 58 0.89 22.31 -23.15
C ARG A 58 1.36 23.65 -22.60
N GLY A 59 0.55 24.29 -21.75
CA GLY A 59 0.84 25.63 -21.28
C GLY A 59 2.09 25.66 -20.39
N PRO A 60 2.83 26.79 -20.28
CA PRO A 60 4.03 26.88 -19.43
C PRO A 60 3.78 26.49 -17.95
N ARG A 61 2.55 26.70 -17.45
CA ARG A 61 2.14 26.27 -16.11
C ARG A 61 2.01 24.76 -15.95
N GLU A 62 1.51 24.07 -16.96
CA GLU A 62 1.38 22.60 -16.94
C GLU A 62 2.77 21.96 -16.99
N ILE A 63 3.64 22.45 -17.89
CA ILE A 63 5.03 22.01 -17.99
C ILE A 63 5.78 22.23 -16.65
N GLY A 64 5.57 23.39 -16.01
CA GLY A 64 6.16 23.67 -14.69
C GLY A 64 5.67 22.72 -13.60
N ASN A 65 4.36 22.43 -13.55
CA ASN A 65 3.81 21.47 -12.59
C ASN A 65 4.31 20.04 -12.83
N ASP A 66 4.44 19.61 -14.08
CA ASP A 66 4.97 18.29 -14.43
C ASP A 66 6.41 18.12 -13.94
N ARG A 67 7.25 19.16 -14.07
CA ARG A 67 8.62 19.15 -13.53
C ARG A 67 8.66 19.00 -12.02
N PHE A 68 7.86 19.76 -11.27
CA PHE A 68 7.77 19.62 -9.81
C PHE A 68 7.29 18.22 -9.41
N ASN A 69 6.32 17.65 -10.14
CA ASN A 69 5.83 16.30 -9.86
C ASN A 69 6.92 15.24 -10.08
N GLU A 70 7.70 15.38 -11.15
CA GLU A 70 8.81 14.48 -11.46
C GLU A 70 9.92 14.60 -10.40
N GLU A 71 10.25 15.81 -9.98
CA GLU A 71 11.25 16.07 -8.93
C GLU A 71 10.81 15.49 -7.58
N LEU A 72 9.56 15.72 -7.18
CA LEU A 72 8.97 15.11 -5.97
C LEU A 72 9.00 13.59 -6.02
N ALA A 73 8.68 12.99 -7.18
CA ALA A 73 8.73 11.54 -7.33
C ALA A 73 10.15 10.98 -7.14
N ARG A 74 11.16 11.69 -7.66
CA ARG A 74 12.58 11.31 -7.49
C ARG A 74 13.02 11.39 -6.03
N VAL A 75 12.76 12.51 -5.37
CA VAL A 75 13.13 12.73 -3.96
C VAL A 75 12.44 11.72 -3.05
N ARG A 76 11.15 11.44 -3.26
CA ARG A 76 10.42 10.41 -2.50
C ARG A 76 10.99 9.02 -2.67
N LEU A 77 11.37 8.65 -3.89
CA LEU A 77 11.98 7.36 -4.17
C LEU A 77 13.36 7.25 -3.51
N GLU A 78 14.13 8.34 -3.47
CA GLU A 78 15.40 8.40 -2.75
C GLU A 78 15.20 8.25 -1.24
N LEU A 79 14.25 8.99 -0.68
CA LEU A 79 13.89 8.91 0.73
C LEU A 79 13.48 7.48 1.13
N GLU A 80 12.67 6.81 0.31
CA GLU A 80 12.28 5.40 0.53
C GLU A 80 13.50 4.47 0.58
N LYS A 81 14.45 4.62 -0.36
CA LYS A 81 15.68 3.83 -0.37
C LYS A 81 16.51 4.06 0.90
N ILE A 82 16.63 5.31 1.35
CA ILE A 82 17.37 5.65 2.57
C ILE A 82 16.69 5.04 3.79
N TYR A 83 15.35 5.06 3.88
CA TYR A 83 14.63 4.41 4.97
C TYR A 83 14.83 2.89 5.01
N ILE A 84 14.81 2.22 3.85
CA ILE A 84 15.10 0.78 3.76
C ILE A 84 16.53 0.50 4.23
N GLN A 85 17.49 1.33 3.82
CA GLN A 85 18.89 1.18 4.25
C GLN A 85 19.04 1.38 5.76
N LYS A 86 18.46 2.46 6.31
CA LYS A 86 18.44 2.73 7.75
C LYS A 86 17.85 1.57 8.54
N ALA A 87 16.77 0.95 8.05
CA ALA A 87 16.15 -0.19 8.73
C ALA A 87 17.10 -1.40 8.80
N LYS A 88 17.86 -1.68 7.74
CA LYS A 88 18.89 -2.73 7.75
C LYS A 88 20.01 -2.43 8.75
N GLU A 89 20.52 -1.21 8.75
CA GLU A 89 21.58 -0.77 9.67
C GLU A 89 21.16 -0.87 11.14
N VAL A 90 19.90 -0.57 11.44
CA VAL A 90 19.35 -0.74 12.80
C VAL A 90 19.40 -2.20 13.25
N GLU A 91 19.05 -3.16 12.38
CA GLU A 91 19.14 -4.59 12.71
C GLU A 91 20.60 -5.05 12.86
N GLU A 92 21.51 -4.61 11.99
CA GLU A 92 22.95 -4.92 12.11
C GLU A 92 23.54 -4.41 13.44
N VAL A 93 23.18 -3.19 13.85
CA VAL A 93 23.57 -2.61 15.14
C VAL A 93 23.03 -3.42 16.31
N LYS A 94 21.77 -3.89 16.24
CA LYS A 94 21.19 -4.79 17.26
C LYS A 94 21.94 -6.11 17.33
N GLU A 95 22.21 -6.74 16.19
CA GLU A 95 22.95 -8.00 16.13
C GLU A 95 24.38 -7.88 16.69
N MET A 96 25.07 -6.78 16.37
CA MET A 96 26.41 -6.51 16.89
C MET A 96 26.39 -6.28 18.41
N ASN A 97 25.38 -5.57 18.93
CA ASN A 97 25.18 -5.42 20.38
C ASN A 97 24.97 -6.78 21.07
N GLN A 98 24.07 -7.62 20.53
CA GLN A 98 23.85 -8.97 21.06
C GLN A 98 25.13 -9.82 21.00
N ARG A 99 25.92 -9.69 19.94
CA ARG A 99 27.22 -10.35 19.83
C ARG A 99 28.17 -9.90 20.93
N ILE A 100 28.26 -8.61 21.21
CA ILE A 100 29.07 -8.07 22.32
C ILE A 100 28.61 -8.65 23.66
N ASP A 101 27.32 -8.75 23.90
CA ASP A 101 26.80 -9.31 25.15
C ASP A 101 27.10 -10.80 25.31
N ARG A 102 27.00 -11.58 24.22
CA ARG A 102 27.48 -12.97 24.19
C ARG A 102 28.97 -13.07 24.52
N LEU A 103 29.81 -12.23 23.89
CA LEU A 103 31.26 -12.22 24.16
C LEU A 103 31.58 -11.90 25.63
N LYS A 104 30.82 -10.99 26.27
CA LYS A 104 30.95 -10.70 27.70
C LYS A 104 30.52 -11.88 28.56
N HIS A 105 29.39 -12.49 28.23
CA HIS A 105 28.86 -13.66 28.95
C HIS A 105 29.85 -14.83 28.91
N ASP A 106 30.43 -15.10 27.75
CA ASP A 106 31.44 -16.13 27.52
C ASP A 106 32.82 -15.77 28.11
N ARG A 107 32.93 -14.63 28.81
CA ARG A 107 34.15 -14.10 29.44
C ARG A 107 35.33 -14.05 28.47
N ARG A 108 35.06 -13.68 27.21
CA ARG A 108 36.09 -13.55 26.17
C ARG A 108 37.08 -12.45 26.53
N SER A 109 38.24 -12.50 25.90
CA SER A 109 39.31 -11.54 26.17
C SER A 109 38.84 -10.08 25.98
N LYS A 110 39.35 -9.18 26.83
CA LYS A 110 39.07 -7.73 26.72
C LYS A 110 39.37 -7.21 25.31
N LYS A 111 40.47 -7.65 24.69
CA LYS A 111 40.84 -7.27 23.32
C LYS A 111 39.77 -7.65 22.29
N THR A 112 39.17 -8.85 22.43
CA THR A 112 38.09 -9.30 21.54
C THR A 112 36.84 -8.45 21.70
N ILE A 113 36.45 -8.15 22.93
CA ILE A 113 35.27 -7.34 23.24
C ILE A 113 35.45 -5.90 22.73
N GLU A 114 36.62 -5.30 22.94
CA GLU A 114 36.90 -3.95 22.46
C GLU A 114 36.94 -3.85 20.93
N LYS A 115 37.43 -4.88 20.24
CA LYS A 115 37.33 -4.92 18.77
C LYS A 115 35.88 -4.93 18.30
N ALA A 116 35.01 -5.72 18.93
CA ALA A 116 33.58 -5.75 18.57
C ALA A 116 32.88 -4.42 18.89
N LYS A 117 33.22 -3.76 19.99
CA LYS A 117 32.72 -2.41 20.30
C LYS A 117 33.18 -1.36 19.30
N GLU A 118 34.40 -1.47 18.79
CA GLU A 118 34.89 -0.59 17.73
C GLU A 118 34.14 -0.82 16.41
N GLU A 119 33.86 -2.08 16.05
CA GLU A 119 32.99 -2.42 14.92
C GLU A 119 31.59 -1.80 15.09
N LEU A 120 31.01 -1.92 16.30
CA LEU A 120 29.72 -1.29 16.62
C LEU A 120 29.75 0.24 16.48
N ARG A 121 30.80 0.92 16.97
CA ARG A 121 30.94 2.37 16.81
C ARG A 121 30.89 2.79 15.35
N LYS A 122 31.63 2.10 14.48
CA LYS A 122 31.63 2.37 13.03
C LYS A 122 30.27 2.15 12.38
N MET A 123 29.52 1.14 12.83
CA MET A 123 28.15 0.91 12.37
C MET A 123 27.22 2.05 12.79
N VAL A 124 27.33 2.51 14.05
CA VAL A 124 26.56 3.67 14.54
C VAL A 124 26.92 4.94 13.76
N ASP A 125 28.20 5.23 13.52
CA ASP A 125 28.61 6.40 12.73
C ASP A 125 28.05 6.34 11.30
N THR A 126 27.97 5.14 10.70
CA THR A 126 27.36 4.96 9.38
C THR A 126 25.86 5.28 9.44
N MET A 127 25.16 4.74 10.43
CA MET A 127 23.74 4.98 10.62
C MET A 127 23.41 6.45 10.90
N GLU A 128 24.26 7.16 11.65
CA GLU A 128 24.12 8.60 11.88
C GLU A 128 24.19 9.39 10.56
N ARG A 129 25.12 9.03 9.66
CA ARG A 129 25.17 9.64 8.31
C ARG A 129 23.90 9.33 7.52
N THR A 130 23.38 8.11 7.60
CA THR A 130 22.12 7.73 6.95
C THR A 130 20.94 8.55 7.49
N ILE A 131 20.88 8.80 8.80
CA ILE A 131 19.86 9.65 9.41
C ILE A 131 19.95 11.09 8.89
N LEU A 132 21.17 11.64 8.79
CA LEU A 132 21.36 12.97 8.22
C LEU A 132 20.88 13.04 6.76
N MET A 133 21.13 12.00 5.96
CA MET A 133 20.59 11.92 4.60
C MET A 133 19.06 11.91 4.59
N VAL A 134 18.39 11.17 5.49
CA VAL A 134 16.91 11.22 5.62
C VAL A 134 16.43 12.63 5.89
N GLU A 135 17.05 13.33 6.83
CA GLU A 135 16.66 14.68 7.21
C GLU A 135 16.85 15.67 6.06
N GLN A 136 17.99 15.59 5.37
CA GLN A 136 18.27 16.44 4.22
C GLN A 136 17.29 16.18 3.08
N THR A 137 17.09 14.93 2.67
CA THR A 137 16.18 14.58 1.57
C THR A 137 14.73 14.94 1.90
N ARG A 138 14.32 14.86 3.17
CA ARG A 138 13.00 15.35 3.60
C ARG A 138 12.89 16.87 3.47
N GLN A 139 13.93 17.61 3.85
CA GLN A 139 13.95 19.07 3.68
C GLN A 139 13.84 19.45 2.20
N GLU A 140 14.55 18.73 1.32
CA GLU A 140 14.45 18.92 -0.13
C GLU A 140 13.02 18.67 -0.63
N GLU A 141 12.33 17.62 -0.15
CA GLU A 141 10.92 17.38 -0.49
C GLU A 141 10.04 18.58 -0.08
N GLU A 142 10.19 19.06 1.15
CA GLU A 142 9.42 20.18 1.69
C GLU A 142 9.67 21.48 0.89
N ASP A 143 10.92 21.74 0.51
CA ASP A 143 11.30 22.88 -0.31
C ASP A 143 10.64 22.83 -1.70
N ILE A 144 10.63 21.66 -2.35
CA ILE A 144 9.96 21.48 -3.64
C ILE A 144 8.46 21.71 -3.51
N VAL A 145 7.82 21.21 -2.44
CA VAL A 145 6.40 21.44 -2.17
C VAL A 145 6.11 22.93 -2.02
N VAL A 146 6.94 23.66 -1.28
CA VAL A 146 6.79 25.11 -1.07
C VAL A 146 7.00 25.87 -2.38
N GLN A 147 8.01 25.52 -3.17
CA GLN A 147 8.28 26.13 -4.47
C GLN A 147 7.12 25.92 -5.44
N ARG A 148 6.61 24.69 -5.54
CA ARG A 148 5.43 24.37 -6.34
C ARG A 148 4.23 25.19 -5.91
N TRP A 149 4.00 25.33 -4.59
CA TRP A 149 2.92 26.16 -4.08
C TRP A 149 3.06 27.62 -4.51
N ARG A 150 4.25 28.23 -4.36
CA ARG A 150 4.51 29.61 -4.81
C ARG A 150 4.28 29.79 -6.30
N PHE A 151 4.80 28.86 -7.12
CA PHE A 151 4.60 28.84 -8.56
C PHE A 151 3.12 28.83 -8.95
N GLN A 152 2.30 28.04 -8.26
CA GLN A 152 0.85 27.98 -8.49
C GLN A 152 0.13 29.27 -8.11
N GLN A 153 0.62 29.98 -7.09
CA GLN A 153 0.11 31.29 -6.69
C GLN A 153 0.60 32.44 -7.59
N GLY A 154 1.47 32.17 -8.58
CA GLY A 154 2.06 33.20 -9.45
C GLY A 154 3.04 34.12 -8.72
N ARG A 155 3.72 33.62 -7.68
CA ARG A 155 4.74 34.34 -6.90
C ARG A 155 6.14 33.81 -7.16
#